data_AF-A0A523YPE8-F1
#
_entry.id   AF-A0A523YPE8-F1
#
_cell.length_a   1.000
_cell.length_b   1.000
_cell.length_c   1.000
_cell.angle_alpha   90.00
_cell.angle_beta   90.00
_cell.angle_gamma   90.00
#
_symmetry.space_group_name_H-M   'P 1'
#
loop_
_entity.id
_entity.type
_entity.pdbx_description
1 polymer ?
#
loop_
_entity_poly.entity_id
_entity_poly.type
_entity_poly.pdbx_seq_one_letter_code
_entity_poly.pdbx_strand_id
1 'polypeptide(L)'
;MEHQTMSSMSGSNFGFSTPVVVHELAHMWWGDMITCEQWGDIWLNEGWASYSEALYYLEMLGWDSYHNYMNGMAYSGGGAIYIYDTTSVWNIFSSIVYDKGAWVVHMLRGVLGDPLFFAGVNAYYNSEYQHAAATTEGFKDVFEDATGVELDWFFDEWIYGTYRPNYHWSYWQEPSDTGGYDVFLRVEQIQTTDPQVFTMPVDFFFDFNSGPDDTITLWIDKDVTLHKLNFPGNLNTVKLDPSDWVLKYETNLPWQLYIITLDEEVSDGRQYLAYHDTIQARGGSGSNTWSIIGGTLPTGYSIDGNGIISGSTTDTGLFTFTVLVDDNFTSYADQAEFTIYVSPTTVLPGDVDLAGSVNVADVTYLVAYLFFDGAPPVVLNSGDVNGSCEINVEDLTYMIAYLFQGGPPPVMGCVE
;
A
#
# COMPACT_ATOMS: atom_id res chain seq x y z
N MET A 1 -16.05 26.14 -31.25
CA MET A 1 -14.77 26.57 -31.81
C MET A 1 -14.39 27.92 -31.23
N GLU A 2 -13.38 27.86 -30.40
CA GLU A 2 -12.83 28.83 -29.49
C GLU A 2 -11.92 29.85 -30.16
N HIS A 3 -12.27 30.36 -31.35
CA HIS A 3 -11.43 31.38 -31.98
C HIS A 3 -11.27 32.58 -31.04
N GLN A 4 -10.02 32.98 -30.79
CA GLN A 4 -9.67 34.13 -29.96
C GLN A 4 -10.50 35.35 -30.35
N THR A 5 -11.26 35.90 -29.39
CA THR A 5 -12.20 37.04 -29.53
C THR A 5 -13.49 36.84 -30.34
N MET A 6 -13.73 35.65 -30.93
CA MET A 6 -14.96 35.34 -31.68
C MET A 6 -15.31 33.84 -31.70
N SER A 7 -15.82 33.31 -30.58
CA SER A 7 -16.26 31.91 -30.51
C SER A 7 -17.36 31.61 -31.53
N SER A 8 -17.18 30.55 -32.32
CA SER A 8 -18.13 30.05 -33.30
C SER A 8 -18.70 28.73 -32.80
N MET A 9 -19.99 28.73 -32.50
CA MET A 9 -20.70 27.58 -31.93
C MET A 9 -21.78 27.08 -32.89
N SER A 10 -21.97 25.77 -32.95
CA SER A 10 -23.13 25.19 -33.63
C SER A 10 -24.26 25.01 -32.61
N GLY A 11 -25.48 25.44 -32.95
CA GLY A 11 -26.62 25.45 -32.04
C GLY A 11 -27.87 24.83 -32.67
N SER A 12 -28.82 24.44 -31.82
CA SER A 12 -30.16 24.07 -32.26
C SER A 12 -30.97 25.32 -32.64
N ASN A 13 -32.20 25.14 -33.14
CA ASN A 13 -33.13 26.25 -33.42
C ASN A 13 -33.43 27.16 -32.21
N PHE A 14 -33.04 26.78 -30.98
CA PHE A 14 -33.30 27.51 -29.73
C PHE A 14 -32.05 28.02 -29.01
N GLY A 15 -30.86 27.97 -29.66
CA GLY A 15 -29.60 28.46 -29.10
C GLY A 15 -28.57 27.36 -28.81
N PHE A 16 -27.47 27.78 -28.17
CA PHE A 16 -26.38 26.91 -27.73
C PHE A 16 -26.73 26.28 -26.37
N SER A 17 -26.31 25.04 -26.13
CA SER A 17 -26.43 24.46 -24.79
C SER A 17 -25.49 25.18 -23.83
N THR A 18 -25.90 25.37 -22.58
CA THR A 18 -25.09 26.05 -21.57
C THR A 18 -23.69 25.44 -21.42
N PRO A 19 -23.50 24.10 -21.37
CA PRO A 19 -22.16 23.51 -21.31
C PRO A 19 -21.27 23.95 -22.46
N VAL A 20 -21.77 23.93 -23.71
CA VAL A 20 -20.98 24.38 -24.86
C VAL A 20 -20.60 25.85 -24.72
N VAL A 21 -21.48 26.73 -24.25
CA VAL A 21 -21.11 28.13 -24.04
C VAL A 21 -20.01 28.28 -22.97
N VAL A 22 -20.07 27.49 -21.91
CA VAL A 22 -19.06 27.51 -20.83
C VAL A 22 -17.73 26.95 -21.32
N HIS A 23 -17.74 25.84 -22.04
CA HIS A 23 -16.57 25.22 -22.66
C HIS A 23 -15.78 26.22 -23.51
N GLU A 24 -16.49 26.87 -24.42
CA GLU A 24 -15.94 27.80 -25.39
C GLU A 24 -15.47 29.10 -24.74
N LEU A 25 -16.05 29.46 -23.58
CA LEU A 25 -15.60 30.57 -22.76
C LEU A 25 -14.35 30.20 -21.94
N ALA A 26 -14.28 28.97 -21.42
CA ALA A 26 -13.14 28.47 -20.66
C ALA A 26 -11.85 28.48 -21.48
N HIS A 27 -11.96 28.24 -22.79
CA HIS A 27 -10.83 28.33 -23.71
C HIS A 27 -10.15 29.70 -23.76
N MET A 28 -10.81 30.79 -23.35
CA MET A 28 -10.13 32.10 -23.20
C MET A 28 -8.92 32.02 -22.27
N TRP A 29 -8.95 31.12 -21.28
CA TRP A 29 -7.82 30.81 -20.41
C TRP A 29 -7.06 29.57 -20.90
N TRP A 30 -7.79 28.47 -21.14
CA TRP A 30 -7.22 27.14 -21.39
C TRP A 30 -7.38 26.75 -22.87
N GLY A 31 -6.48 27.18 -23.72
CA GLY A 31 -6.50 26.95 -25.16
C GLY A 31 -6.07 28.18 -25.97
N ASP A 32 -6.53 29.37 -25.57
CA ASP A 32 -6.16 30.65 -26.17
C ASP A 32 -5.00 31.32 -25.42
N MET A 33 -5.16 31.55 -24.10
CA MET A 33 -4.16 32.25 -23.31
C MET A 33 -2.98 31.33 -22.99
N ILE A 34 -3.25 30.12 -22.54
CA ILE A 34 -2.26 29.06 -22.42
C ILE A 34 -2.71 27.94 -23.34
N THR A 35 -1.93 27.64 -24.38
CA THR A 35 -2.26 26.58 -25.35
C THR A 35 -1.36 25.37 -25.16
N CYS A 36 -1.70 24.23 -25.74
CA CYS A 36 -0.81 23.06 -25.77
C CYS A 36 0.35 23.28 -26.77
N GLU A 37 1.58 22.89 -26.42
CA GLU A 37 2.76 23.01 -27.32
C GLU A 37 2.64 22.13 -28.56
N GLN A 38 2.01 20.96 -28.40
CA GLN A 38 1.80 19.98 -29.46
C GLN A 38 0.48 19.25 -29.25
N TRP A 39 -0.05 18.65 -30.31
CA TRP A 39 -1.34 17.94 -30.27
C TRP A 39 -1.37 16.73 -29.34
N GLY A 40 -0.22 16.23 -28.89
CA GLY A 40 -0.15 15.20 -27.84
C GLY A 40 -0.67 15.70 -26.49
N ASP A 41 -0.49 16.99 -26.22
CA ASP A 41 -0.85 17.66 -24.97
C ASP A 41 -2.25 18.30 -25.01
N ILE A 42 -3.07 17.97 -26.02
CA ILE A 42 -4.36 18.62 -26.30
C ILE A 42 -5.36 18.55 -25.13
N TRP A 43 -5.20 17.58 -24.23
CA TRP A 43 -6.01 17.48 -23.00
C TRP A 43 -5.86 18.71 -22.09
N LEU A 44 -4.72 19.42 -22.15
CA LEU A 44 -4.52 20.68 -21.43
C LEU A 44 -5.51 21.77 -21.86
N ASN A 45 -5.98 21.71 -23.11
CA ASN A 45 -7.01 22.63 -23.61
C ASN A 45 -8.40 22.05 -23.34
N GLU A 46 -8.70 20.91 -23.95
CA GLU A 46 -10.06 20.36 -24.02
C GLU A 46 -10.51 19.77 -22.67
N GLY A 47 -9.61 19.10 -21.94
CA GLY A 47 -9.92 18.53 -20.63
C GLY A 47 -10.20 19.61 -19.59
N TRP A 48 -9.45 20.72 -19.60
CA TRP A 48 -9.70 21.87 -18.74
C TRP A 48 -10.97 22.64 -19.11
N ALA A 49 -11.26 22.78 -20.40
CA ALA A 49 -12.52 23.37 -20.86
C ALA A 49 -13.73 22.52 -20.43
N SER A 50 -13.67 21.20 -20.61
CA SER A 50 -14.70 20.26 -20.11
C SER A 50 -14.82 20.27 -18.58
N TYR A 51 -13.71 20.33 -17.84
CA TYR A 51 -13.77 20.44 -16.38
C TYR A 51 -14.42 21.75 -15.90
N SER A 52 -14.21 22.84 -16.65
CA SER A 52 -14.81 24.15 -16.35
C SER A 52 -16.34 24.15 -16.45
N GLU A 53 -16.92 23.26 -17.28
CA GLU A 53 -18.36 23.03 -17.32
C GLU A 53 -18.88 22.48 -15.98
N ALA A 54 -18.15 21.54 -15.36
CA ALA A 54 -18.50 21.03 -14.04
C ALA A 54 -18.41 22.13 -12.98
N LEU A 55 -17.35 22.95 -13.00
CA LEU A 55 -17.19 24.09 -12.09
C LEU A 55 -18.35 25.10 -12.23
N TYR A 56 -18.85 25.34 -13.43
CA TYR A 56 -20.05 26.16 -13.62
C TYR A 56 -21.27 25.56 -12.91
N TYR A 57 -21.47 24.24 -13.00
CA TYR A 57 -22.56 23.57 -12.29
C TYR A 57 -22.38 23.58 -10.77
N LEU A 58 -21.14 23.50 -10.28
CA LEU A 58 -20.84 23.68 -8.86
C LEU A 58 -21.31 25.05 -8.36
N GLU A 59 -20.91 26.12 -9.06
CA GLU A 59 -21.25 27.49 -8.65
C GLU A 59 -22.74 27.81 -8.78
N MET A 60 -23.40 27.26 -9.80
CA MET A 60 -24.80 27.56 -10.08
C MET A 60 -25.78 26.72 -9.25
N LEU A 61 -25.45 25.44 -9.02
CA LEU A 61 -26.38 24.43 -8.53
C LEU A 61 -25.82 23.56 -7.38
N GLY A 62 -24.55 23.71 -7.01
CA GLY A 62 -23.93 23.00 -5.90
C GLY A 62 -23.36 21.62 -6.25
N TRP A 63 -22.80 20.95 -5.23
CA TRP A 63 -22.02 19.72 -5.34
C TRP A 63 -22.76 18.55 -6.00
N ASP A 64 -24.04 18.35 -5.71
CA ASP A 64 -24.81 17.27 -6.34
C ASP A 64 -24.85 17.44 -7.87
N SER A 65 -24.98 18.67 -8.37
CA SER A 65 -24.99 18.92 -9.82
C SER A 65 -23.59 18.80 -10.43
N TYR A 66 -22.56 19.23 -9.69
CA TYR A 66 -21.16 19.04 -10.08
C TYR A 66 -20.83 17.55 -10.26
N HIS A 67 -21.10 16.71 -9.26
CA HIS A 67 -20.79 15.28 -9.34
C HIS A 67 -21.66 14.55 -10.36
N ASN A 68 -22.94 14.91 -10.49
CA ASN A 68 -23.78 14.37 -11.57
C ASN A 68 -23.22 14.70 -12.97
N TYR A 69 -22.65 15.91 -13.14
CA TYR A 69 -22.02 16.30 -14.40
C TYR A 69 -20.74 15.50 -14.67
N MET A 70 -19.84 15.43 -13.68
CA MET A 70 -18.61 14.64 -13.76
C MET A 70 -18.92 13.16 -14.04
N ASN A 71 -19.87 12.56 -13.32
CA ASN A 71 -20.30 11.17 -13.53
C ASN A 71 -20.90 10.94 -14.92
N GLY A 72 -21.53 11.95 -15.53
CA GLY A 72 -21.97 11.91 -16.92
C GLY A 72 -20.81 11.79 -17.93
N MET A 73 -19.62 12.26 -17.55
CA MET A 73 -18.37 12.16 -18.30
C MET A 73 -17.47 11.01 -17.81
N ALA A 74 -17.97 10.06 -17.01
CA ALA A 74 -17.15 8.94 -16.53
C ALA A 74 -16.68 8.06 -17.71
N TYR A 75 -15.46 8.30 -18.17
CA TYR A 75 -14.92 7.66 -19.36
C TYR A 75 -14.75 6.16 -19.16
N SER A 76 -15.42 5.36 -19.99
CA SER A 76 -15.44 3.91 -19.85
C SER A 76 -14.47 3.13 -20.73
N GLY A 77 -13.89 3.78 -21.75
CA GLY A 77 -13.00 3.16 -22.73
C GLY A 77 -11.56 2.96 -22.24
N GLY A 78 -10.69 2.59 -23.18
CA GLY A 78 -9.24 2.44 -22.97
C GLY A 78 -8.42 3.52 -23.65
N GLY A 79 -7.13 3.56 -23.35
CA GLY A 79 -6.18 4.52 -23.91
C GLY A 79 -5.67 5.55 -22.89
N ALA A 80 -4.65 6.29 -23.31
CA ALA A 80 -4.03 7.40 -22.59
C ALA A 80 -4.67 8.73 -23.03
N ILE A 81 -4.67 9.74 -22.16
CA ILE A 81 -5.16 11.07 -22.58
C ILE A 81 -4.07 11.82 -23.37
N TYR A 82 -2.79 11.52 -23.13
CA TYR A 82 -1.71 12.01 -23.99
C TYR A 82 -1.76 11.30 -25.35
N ILE A 83 -1.87 12.09 -26.43
CA ILE A 83 -2.09 11.56 -27.77
C ILE A 83 -0.75 11.28 -28.48
N TYR A 84 -0.35 10.01 -28.52
CA TYR A 84 0.86 9.59 -29.23
C TYR A 84 0.71 9.62 -30.76
N ASP A 85 -0.45 9.23 -31.29
CA ASP A 85 -0.74 9.30 -32.74
C ASP A 85 -1.62 10.50 -33.07
N THR A 86 -0.96 11.59 -33.44
CA THR A 86 -1.56 12.86 -33.83
C THR A 86 -1.86 12.95 -35.34
N THR A 87 -1.71 11.85 -36.09
CA THR A 87 -1.98 11.86 -37.55
C THR A 87 -3.47 11.85 -37.89
N SER A 88 -4.31 11.50 -36.91
CA SER A 88 -5.76 11.46 -37.03
C SER A 88 -6.41 12.50 -36.13
N VAL A 89 -7.20 13.39 -36.72
CA VAL A 89 -8.05 14.36 -35.99
C VAL A 89 -8.99 13.67 -35.00
N TRP A 90 -9.39 12.42 -35.28
CA TRP A 90 -10.27 11.65 -34.41
C TRP A 90 -9.56 11.04 -33.21
N ASN A 91 -8.23 11.02 -33.19
CA ASN A 91 -7.47 10.66 -31.99
C ASN A 91 -7.34 11.90 -31.09
N ILE A 92 -7.04 13.05 -31.72
CA ILE A 92 -6.86 14.35 -31.05
C ILE A 92 -8.16 14.82 -30.41
N PHE A 93 -9.28 14.76 -31.12
CA PHE A 93 -10.59 15.20 -30.65
C PHE A 93 -11.51 14.00 -30.43
N SER A 94 -11.36 13.38 -29.26
CA SER A 94 -12.10 12.17 -28.88
C SER A 94 -12.52 12.21 -27.42
N SER A 95 -13.54 11.43 -27.07
CA SER A 95 -14.09 11.42 -25.71
C SER A 95 -13.05 11.11 -24.62
N ILE A 96 -11.92 10.47 -24.94
CA ILE A 96 -10.86 10.29 -23.94
C ILE A 96 -10.22 11.64 -23.56
N VAL A 97 -9.99 12.53 -24.52
CA VAL A 97 -9.37 13.84 -24.26
C VAL A 97 -10.31 14.75 -23.49
N TYR A 98 -11.60 14.75 -23.85
CA TYR A 98 -12.63 15.56 -23.19
C TYR A 98 -13.02 14.95 -21.84
N ASP A 99 -13.59 13.74 -21.85
CA ASP A 99 -14.22 13.13 -20.69
C ASP A 99 -13.18 12.65 -19.68
N LYS A 100 -12.19 11.83 -20.10
CA LYS A 100 -11.12 11.38 -19.19
C LYS A 100 -10.21 12.56 -18.80
N GLY A 101 -9.94 13.49 -19.72
CA GLY A 101 -9.18 14.71 -19.39
C GLY A 101 -9.83 15.54 -18.30
N ALA A 102 -11.14 15.78 -18.35
CA ALA A 102 -11.86 16.47 -17.28
C ALA A 102 -11.82 15.69 -15.95
N TRP A 103 -11.93 14.35 -16.01
CA TRP A 103 -11.77 13.49 -14.82
C TRP A 103 -10.37 13.55 -14.22
N VAL A 104 -9.31 13.64 -15.02
CA VAL A 104 -7.94 13.80 -14.50
C VAL A 104 -7.82 15.11 -13.72
N VAL A 105 -8.37 16.22 -14.23
CA VAL A 105 -8.37 17.49 -13.48
C VAL A 105 -9.21 17.40 -12.20
N HIS A 106 -10.36 16.72 -12.26
CA HIS A 106 -11.20 16.47 -11.09
C HIS A 106 -10.49 15.63 -10.01
N MET A 107 -9.81 14.55 -10.41
CA MET A 107 -9.03 13.69 -9.52
C MET A 107 -7.85 14.44 -8.92
N LEU A 108 -7.14 15.26 -9.72
CA LEU A 108 -6.06 16.11 -9.23
C LEU A 108 -6.55 17.07 -8.13
N ARG A 109 -7.74 17.64 -8.29
CA ARG A 109 -8.39 18.43 -7.22
C ARG A 109 -8.69 17.59 -5.98
N GLY A 110 -9.14 16.35 -6.14
CA GLY A 110 -9.36 15.43 -5.02
C GLY A 110 -8.07 15.11 -4.26
N VAL A 111 -7.00 14.78 -4.98
CA VAL A 111 -5.67 14.45 -4.41
C VAL A 111 -5.05 15.64 -3.66
N LEU A 112 -5.13 16.84 -4.22
CA LEU A 112 -4.53 18.05 -3.64
C LEU A 112 -5.42 18.71 -2.58
N GLY A 113 -6.74 18.52 -2.68
CA GLY A 113 -7.74 19.34 -2.01
C GLY A 113 -7.78 20.78 -2.54
N ASP A 114 -8.89 21.48 -2.26
CA ASP A 114 -9.15 22.82 -2.79
C ASP A 114 -8.01 23.84 -2.57
N PRO A 115 -7.40 23.98 -1.38
CA PRO A 115 -6.40 25.02 -1.15
C PRO A 115 -5.17 24.88 -2.07
N LEU A 116 -4.65 23.65 -2.22
CA LEU A 116 -3.47 23.39 -3.05
C LEU A 116 -3.84 23.36 -4.53
N PHE A 117 -4.97 22.75 -4.88
CA PHE A 117 -5.44 22.73 -6.27
C PHE A 117 -5.57 24.14 -6.85
N PHE A 118 -6.26 25.05 -6.15
CA PHE A 118 -6.44 26.42 -6.64
C PHE A 118 -5.15 27.26 -6.55
N ALA A 119 -4.22 26.93 -5.64
CA ALA A 119 -2.88 27.51 -5.66
C ALA A 119 -2.11 27.10 -6.94
N GLY A 120 -2.16 25.81 -7.31
CA GLY A 120 -1.60 25.30 -8.56
C GLY A 120 -2.22 25.95 -9.80
N VAL A 121 -3.56 26.05 -9.86
CA VAL A 121 -4.26 26.76 -10.94
C VAL A 121 -3.81 28.22 -11.05
N ASN A 122 -3.67 28.92 -9.93
CA ASN A 122 -3.21 30.30 -9.91
C ASN A 122 -1.75 30.43 -10.38
N ALA A 123 -0.88 29.50 -9.98
CA ALA A 123 0.50 29.44 -10.43
C ALA A 123 0.57 29.18 -11.94
N TYR A 124 -0.19 28.21 -12.46
CA TYR A 124 -0.26 27.91 -13.89
C TYR A 124 -0.73 29.11 -14.71
N TYR A 125 -1.79 29.80 -14.27
CA TYR A 125 -2.28 31.03 -14.89
C TYR A 125 -1.23 32.15 -14.97
N ASN A 126 -0.36 32.27 -13.96
CA ASN A 126 0.67 33.31 -13.85
C ASN A 126 2.09 32.83 -14.23
N SER A 127 2.20 31.61 -14.76
CA SER A 127 3.49 31.00 -15.11
C SER A 127 4.07 31.61 -16.39
N GLU A 128 5.25 31.13 -16.80
CA GLU A 128 5.83 31.46 -18.10
C GLU A 128 4.97 31.03 -19.30
N TYR A 129 3.97 30.17 -19.07
CA TYR A 129 3.02 29.74 -20.08
C TYR A 129 1.86 30.74 -20.31
N GLN A 130 1.74 31.80 -19.50
CA GLN A 130 0.79 32.87 -19.76
C GLN A 130 1.09 33.54 -21.11
N HIS A 131 0.18 33.38 -22.08
CA HIS A 131 0.36 33.77 -23.48
C HIS A 131 1.41 32.96 -24.25
N ALA A 132 1.68 31.73 -23.82
CA ALA A 132 2.58 30.79 -24.46
C ALA A 132 1.97 29.39 -24.57
N ALA A 133 2.78 28.40 -24.97
CA ALA A 133 2.35 27.02 -25.10
C ALA A 133 3.00 26.15 -24.02
N ALA A 134 2.22 25.28 -23.38
CA ALA A 134 2.64 24.38 -22.31
C ALA A 134 2.68 22.91 -22.78
N THR A 135 3.60 22.14 -22.23
CA THR A 135 3.59 20.67 -22.30
C THR A 135 2.90 20.09 -21.08
N THR A 136 2.50 18.82 -21.15
CA THR A 136 2.00 18.07 -19.99
C THR A 136 2.99 18.12 -18.81
N GLU A 137 4.29 17.93 -19.09
CA GLU A 137 5.35 17.98 -18.08
C GLU A 137 5.53 19.41 -17.52
N GLY A 138 5.49 20.44 -18.36
CA GLY A 138 5.57 21.82 -17.88
C GLY A 138 4.37 22.21 -17.00
N PHE A 139 3.18 21.71 -17.31
CA PHE A 139 2.02 21.84 -16.44
C PHE A 139 2.22 21.13 -15.10
N LYS A 140 2.78 19.91 -15.11
CA LYS A 140 3.15 19.15 -13.90
C LYS A 140 4.11 19.96 -13.02
N ASP A 141 5.23 20.39 -13.59
CA ASP A 141 6.29 21.12 -12.89
C ASP A 141 5.73 22.36 -12.17
N VAL A 142 4.84 23.12 -12.83
CA VAL A 142 4.22 24.31 -12.21
C VAL A 142 3.32 23.95 -11.03
N PHE A 143 2.57 22.84 -11.12
CA PHE A 143 1.74 22.36 -10.01
C PHE A 143 2.57 21.83 -8.85
N GLU A 144 3.63 21.07 -9.11
CA GLU A 144 4.54 20.56 -8.08
C GLU A 144 5.26 21.71 -7.38
N ASP A 145 5.79 22.69 -8.12
CA ASP A 145 6.44 23.88 -7.56
C ASP A 145 5.50 24.70 -6.66
N ALA A 146 4.23 24.82 -7.05
CA ALA A 146 3.25 25.61 -6.33
C ALA A 146 2.72 24.91 -5.06
N THR A 147 2.65 23.57 -5.09
CA THR A 147 1.99 22.78 -4.03
C THR A 147 2.97 22.06 -3.12
N GLY A 148 4.20 21.80 -3.58
CA GLY A 148 5.18 20.95 -2.91
C GLY A 148 4.81 19.46 -2.89
N VAL A 149 3.85 19.04 -3.71
CA VAL A 149 3.38 17.65 -3.82
C VAL A 149 3.98 17.02 -5.07
N GLU A 150 4.58 15.84 -4.92
CA GLU A 150 5.07 15.04 -6.04
C GLU A 150 3.90 14.37 -6.78
N LEU A 151 3.84 14.55 -8.08
CA LEU A 151 2.76 14.14 -8.98
C LEU A 151 3.21 13.20 -10.09
N ASP A 152 4.50 12.80 -10.14
CA ASP A 152 5.03 11.82 -11.10
C ASP A 152 4.14 10.58 -11.22
N TRP A 153 3.81 9.93 -10.09
CA TRP A 153 2.93 8.76 -10.06
C TRP A 153 1.56 9.04 -10.67
N PHE A 154 1.00 10.23 -10.42
CA PHE A 154 -0.33 10.58 -10.91
C PHE A 154 -0.30 10.78 -12.43
N PHE A 155 0.74 11.42 -12.95
CA PHE A 155 0.89 11.67 -14.39
C PHE A 155 1.21 10.38 -15.14
N ASP A 156 2.14 9.57 -14.65
CA ASP A 156 2.50 8.29 -15.23
C ASP A 156 1.28 7.37 -15.36
N GLU A 157 0.44 7.30 -14.32
CA GLU A 157 -0.69 6.38 -14.30
C GLU A 157 -1.94 6.93 -15.01
N TRP A 158 -2.30 8.20 -14.77
CA TRP A 158 -3.59 8.74 -15.21
C TRP A 158 -3.55 9.48 -16.54
N ILE A 159 -2.37 9.99 -16.92
CA ILE A 159 -2.18 10.75 -18.16
C ILE A 159 -1.55 9.88 -19.24
N TYR A 160 -0.40 9.28 -18.94
CA TYR A 160 0.35 8.41 -19.85
C TYR A 160 -0.15 6.96 -19.84
N GLY A 161 -0.62 6.51 -18.69
CA GLY A 161 -1.26 5.22 -18.50
C GLY A 161 -2.65 5.14 -19.13
N THR A 162 -3.09 3.90 -19.29
CA THR A 162 -4.30 3.54 -20.00
C THR A 162 -5.39 3.05 -19.04
N TYR A 163 -6.65 3.23 -19.41
CA TYR A 163 -7.80 2.77 -18.62
C TYR A 163 -7.86 3.44 -17.24
N ARG A 164 -8.32 2.69 -16.22
CA ARG A 164 -8.61 3.08 -14.83
C ARG A 164 -8.63 1.83 -13.93
N PRO A 165 -8.48 1.97 -12.60
CA PRO A 165 -8.50 0.83 -11.70
C PRO A 165 -9.87 0.14 -11.65
N ASN A 166 -9.85 -1.16 -11.38
CA ASN A 166 -11.02 -1.97 -11.08
C ASN A 166 -10.86 -2.59 -9.69
N TYR A 167 -11.55 -2.00 -8.71
CA TYR A 167 -11.45 -2.39 -7.31
C TYR A 167 -12.45 -3.49 -6.96
N HIS A 168 -11.94 -4.65 -6.57
CA HIS A 168 -12.70 -5.62 -5.81
C HIS A 168 -12.41 -5.39 -4.33
N TRP A 169 -13.44 -5.08 -3.54
CA TRP A 169 -13.22 -4.74 -2.14
C TRP A 169 -14.22 -5.41 -1.22
N SER A 170 -13.80 -5.63 0.03
CA SER A 170 -14.63 -6.24 1.07
C SER A 170 -14.17 -5.74 2.44
N TYR A 171 -15.04 -5.86 3.44
CA TYR A 171 -14.69 -5.57 4.82
C TYR A 171 -15.25 -6.61 5.79
N TRP A 172 -14.56 -6.78 6.91
CA TRP A 172 -14.96 -7.58 8.06
C TRP A 172 -14.87 -6.72 9.32
N GLN A 173 -15.73 -6.99 10.29
CA GLN A 173 -15.65 -6.35 11.58
C GLN A 173 -15.83 -7.35 12.71
N GLU A 174 -15.15 -7.12 13.82
CA GLU A 174 -15.25 -7.94 15.03
C GLU A 174 -14.96 -7.10 16.29
N PRO A 175 -15.44 -7.52 17.47
CA PRO A 175 -15.05 -6.89 18.71
C PRO A 175 -13.54 -6.91 18.89
N SER A 176 -12.95 -5.78 19.28
CA SER A 176 -11.51 -5.64 19.49
C SER A 176 -11.11 -5.99 20.93
N ASP A 177 -9.95 -6.63 21.10
CA ASP A 177 -9.36 -6.90 22.41
C ASP A 177 -8.97 -5.63 23.17
N THR A 178 -8.70 -4.54 22.44
CA THR A 178 -8.38 -3.22 23.02
C THR A 178 -9.62 -2.35 23.28
N GLY A 179 -10.81 -2.91 23.06
CA GLY A 179 -12.09 -2.20 23.14
C GLY A 179 -12.55 -1.64 21.78
N GLY A 180 -13.86 -1.53 21.62
CA GLY A 180 -14.47 -1.14 20.34
C GLY A 180 -14.53 -2.31 19.35
N TYR A 181 -14.38 -2.01 18.06
CA TYR A 181 -14.43 -2.95 16.95
C TYR A 181 -13.20 -2.76 16.05
N ASP A 182 -12.56 -3.89 15.73
CA ASP A 182 -11.56 -3.94 14.67
C ASP A 182 -12.28 -4.14 13.34
N VAL A 183 -11.94 -3.31 12.36
CA VAL A 183 -12.46 -3.35 10.99
C VAL A 183 -11.31 -3.64 10.06
N PHE A 184 -11.41 -4.76 9.34
CA PHE A 184 -10.48 -5.15 8.30
C PHE A 184 -11.08 -4.75 6.96
N LEU A 185 -10.34 -3.96 6.20
CA LEU A 185 -10.72 -3.50 4.88
C LEU A 185 -9.71 -4.02 3.87
N ARG A 186 -10.19 -4.76 2.88
CA ARG A 186 -9.36 -5.35 1.83
C ARG A 186 -9.79 -4.84 0.46
N VAL A 187 -8.83 -4.36 -0.31
CA VAL A 187 -9.03 -3.83 -1.67
C VAL A 187 -8.05 -4.53 -2.60
N GLU A 188 -8.55 -5.14 -3.67
CA GLU A 188 -7.77 -5.72 -4.76
C GLU A 188 -7.94 -4.90 -6.03
N GLN A 189 -6.84 -4.75 -6.78
CA GLN A 189 -6.83 -4.21 -8.13
C GLN A 189 -6.73 -5.35 -9.14
N ILE A 190 -7.77 -5.54 -9.95
CA ILE A 190 -7.90 -6.74 -10.81
C ILE A 190 -7.73 -6.45 -12.31
N GLN A 191 -7.47 -5.19 -12.68
CA GLN A 191 -7.23 -4.83 -14.08
C GLN A 191 -5.93 -5.47 -14.59
N THR A 192 -5.89 -5.74 -15.91
CA THR A 192 -4.70 -6.24 -16.61
C THR A 192 -4.12 -5.22 -17.58
N THR A 193 -4.37 -3.94 -17.28
CA THR A 193 -4.01 -2.78 -18.09
C THR A 193 -2.59 -2.31 -17.77
N ASP A 194 -2.16 -1.24 -18.42
CA ASP A 194 -0.92 -0.53 -18.08
C ASP A 194 -1.31 0.88 -17.62
N PRO A 195 -1.10 1.23 -16.33
CA PRO A 195 -0.46 0.42 -15.29
C PRO A 195 -1.34 -0.73 -14.79
N GLN A 196 -0.71 -1.74 -14.20
CA GLN A 196 -1.41 -2.85 -13.53
C GLN A 196 -1.91 -2.45 -12.14
N VAL A 197 -1.24 -1.50 -11.48
CA VAL A 197 -1.58 -0.97 -10.16
C VAL A 197 -1.69 0.54 -10.31
N PHE A 198 -2.81 1.10 -9.87
CA PHE A 198 -2.96 2.54 -9.72
C PHE A 198 -2.72 2.89 -8.26
N THR A 199 -1.95 3.94 -8.04
CA THR A 199 -1.77 4.60 -6.76
C THR A 199 -2.88 5.64 -6.61
N MET A 200 -3.68 5.57 -5.55
CA MET A 200 -4.71 6.58 -5.32
C MET A 200 -5.08 6.69 -3.83
N PRO A 201 -5.18 7.90 -3.26
CA PRO A 201 -5.87 8.09 -2.00
C PRO A 201 -7.38 7.96 -2.23
N VAL A 202 -8.02 7.04 -1.53
CA VAL A 202 -9.45 6.73 -1.67
C VAL A 202 -10.16 6.95 -0.34
N ASP A 203 -11.24 7.72 -0.36
CA ASP A 203 -12.07 7.92 0.82
C ASP A 203 -12.91 6.68 1.11
N PHE A 204 -12.91 6.24 2.36
CA PHE A 204 -13.83 5.21 2.85
C PHE A 204 -14.75 5.84 3.90
N PHE A 205 -16.04 5.80 3.64
CA PHE A 205 -17.06 6.27 4.59
C PHE A 205 -17.59 5.10 5.41
N PHE A 206 -17.54 5.26 6.71
CA PHE A 206 -17.91 4.30 7.73
C PHE A 206 -19.20 4.77 8.43
N ASP A 207 -20.31 4.11 8.11
CA ASP A 207 -21.62 4.33 8.74
C ASP A 207 -21.72 3.46 9.99
N PHE A 208 -21.93 4.07 11.16
CA PHE A 208 -22.02 3.36 12.43
C PHE A 208 -23.47 3.16 12.87
N ASN A 209 -23.75 2.01 13.50
CA ASN A 209 -25.09 1.77 14.09
C ASN A 209 -25.43 2.77 15.21
N SER A 210 -24.41 3.37 15.83
CA SER A 210 -24.55 4.40 16.85
C SER A 210 -23.30 5.26 16.90
N GLY A 211 -23.48 6.58 17.04
CA GLY A 211 -22.38 7.54 17.03
C GLY A 211 -22.35 8.33 15.71
N PRO A 212 -21.39 9.26 15.56
CA PRO A 212 -21.16 9.93 14.29
C PRO A 212 -20.47 8.99 13.30
N ASP A 213 -20.83 9.12 12.02
CA ASP A 213 -20.12 8.51 10.90
C ASP A 213 -18.75 9.14 10.72
N ASP A 214 -17.85 8.42 10.06
CA ASP A 214 -16.48 8.86 9.82
C ASP A 214 -16.04 8.59 8.37
N THR A 215 -15.11 9.40 7.87
CA THR A 215 -14.48 9.20 6.57
C THR A 215 -12.97 9.15 6.77
N ILE A 216 -12.35 8.08 6.29
CA ILE A 216 -10.89 7.91 6.32
C ILE A 216 -10.39 7.74 4.90
N THR A 217 -9.43 8.57 4.51
CA THR A 217 -8.71 8.43 3.24
C THR A 217 -7.59 7.41 3.42
N LEU A 218 -7.56 6.39 2.56
CA LEU A 218 -6.55 5.33 2.58
C LEU A 218 -5.86 5.27 1.22
N TRP A 219 -4.55 5.08 1.24
CA TRP A 219 -3.79 4.87 0.01
C TRP A 219 -3.99 3.45 -0.48
N ILE A 220 -4.46 3.33 -1.72
CA ILE A 220 -4.52 2.08 -2.46
C ILE A 220 -3.39 2.15 -3.48
N ASP A 221 -2.27 1.47 -3.20
CA ASP A 221 -0.99 1.60 -3.92
C ASP A 221 -0.36 0.24 -4.26
N LYS A 222 -1.10 -0.85 -4.01
CA LYS A 222 -0.72 -2.23 -4.29
C LYS A 222 -1.81 -2.96 -5.04
N ASP A 223 -1.48 -4.12 -5.61
CA ASP A 223 -2.44 -5.05 -6.19
C ASP A 223 -3.42 -5.59 -5.14
N VAL A 224 -2.94 -5.82 -3.91
CA VAL A 224 -3.76 -6.09 -2.72
C VAL A 224 -3.37 -5.14 -1.60
N THR A 225 -4.35 -4.42 -1.06
CA THR A 225 -4.20 -3.56 0.12
C THR A 225 -5.08 -4.09 1.23
N LEU A 226 -4.52 -4.27 2.43
CA LEU A 226 -5.25 -4.65 3.64
C LEU A 226 -4.98 -3.63 4.75
N HIS A 227 -6.05 -3.05 5.27
CA HIS A 227 -6.00 -2.16 6.43
C HIS A 227 -6.75 -2.75 7.61
N LYS A 228 -6.22 -2.52 8.81
CA LYS A 228 -6.92 -2.73 10.07
C LYS A 228 -7.14 -1.38 10.73
N LEU A 229 -8.40 -1.06 10.99
CA LEU A 229 -8.85 0.16 11.66
C LEU A 229 -9.55 -0.22 12.97
N ASN A 230 -9.41 0.61 14.01
CA ASN A 230 -10.11 0.41 15.26
C ASN A 230 -11.11 1.54 15.48
N PHE A 231 -12.37 1.19 15.76
CA PHE A 231 -13.45 2.13 15.96
C PHE A 231 -14.18 1.88 17.29
N PRO A 232 -14.79 2.91 17.90
CA PRO A 232 -15.48 2.76 19.18
C PRO A 232 -16.78 1.94 19.10
N GLY A 233 -17.36 1.77 17.92
CA GLY A 233 -18.64 1.07 17.70
C GLY A 233 -18.64 0.24 16.42
N ASN A 234 -19.67 -0.60 16.26
CA ASN A 234 -19.81 -1.45 15.09
C ASN A 234 -20.48 -0.73 13.92
N LEU A 235 -20.07 -1.13 12.72
CA LEU A 235 -20.54 -0.58 11.45
C LEU A 235 -21.91 -1.11 11.06
N ASN A 236 -22.71 -0.24 10.46
CA ASN A 236 -23.88 -0.58 9.65
C ASN A 236 -23.44 -0.88 8.20
N THR A 237 -22.64 -0.01 7.59
CA THR A 237 -22.06 -0.22 6.25
C THR A 237 -20.76 0.55 6.06
N VAL A 238 -19.99 0.16 5.04
CA VAL A 238 -18.88 0.94 4.49
C VAL A 238 -19.23 1.35 3.06
N LYS A 239 -18.73 2.49 2.60
CA LYS A 239 -18.79 2.92 1.18
C LYS A 239 -17.41 3.37 0.73
N LEU A 240 -16.97 2.88 -0.43
CA LEU A 240 -15.75 3.31 -1.09
C LEU A 240 -16.08 4.53 -1.95
N ASP A 241 -15.28 5.58 -1.79
CA ASP A 241 -15.35 6.87 -2.49
C ASP A 241 -16.77 7.41 -2.67
N PRO A 242 -17.48 7.69 -1.56
CA PRO A 242 -18.90 8.08 -1.60
C PRO A 242 -19.18 9.40 -2.32
N SER A 243 -18.13 10.19 -2.61
CA SER A 243 -18.21 11.48 -3.30
C SER A 243 -17.66 11.41 -4.73
N ASP A 244 -17.38 10.21 -5.24
CA ASP A 244 -16.93 9.98 -6.62
C ASP A 244 -15.72 10.83 -7.04
N TRP A 245 -14.70 10.95 -6.18
CA TRP A 245 -13.46 11.65 -6.52
C TRP A 245 -12.56 10.86 -7.46
N VAL A 246 -12.74 9.54 -7.55
CA VAL A 246 -11.86 8.62 -8.27
C VAL A 246 -12.59 7.98 -9.45
N LEU A 247 -12.03 8.15 -10.66
CA LEU A 247 -12.48 7.45 -11.86
C LEU A 247 -12.09 5.97 -11.74
N LYS A 248 -13.08 5.09 -11.48
CA LYS A 248 -12.84 3.67 -11.19
C LYS A 248 -13.96 2.76 -11.71
N TYR A 249 -13.71 1.46 -11.69
CA TYR A 249 -14.74 0.47 -11.44
C TYR A 249 -14.62 -0.01 -9.99
N GLU A 250 -15.75 -0.39 -9.41
CA GLU A 250 -15.72 -1.06 -8.11
C GLU A 250 -16.77 -2.18 -8.02
N THR A 251 -16.48 -3.17 -7.18
CA THR A 251 -17.42 -4.21 -6.79
C THR A 251 -17.19 -4.56 -5.32
N ASN A 252 -18.21 -4.34 -4.50
CA ASN A 252 -18.23 -4.82 -3.12
C ASN A 252 -18.53 -6.33 -3.12
N LEU A 253 -17.62 -7.11 -2.55
CA LEU A 253 -17.71 -8.55 -2.42
C LEU A 253 -17.92 -8.95 -0.95
N PRO A 254 -18.61 -10.06 -0.68
CA PRO A 254 -18.66 -10.64 0.65
C PRO A 254 -17.25 -10.99 1.14
N TRP A 255 -16.96 -10.69 2.41
CA TRP A 255 -15.75 -11.19 3.07
C TRP A 255 -15.79 -12.72 3.15
N GLN A 256 -14.72 -13.39 2.75
CA GLN A 256 -14.59 -14.85 2.77
C GLN A 256 -13.72 -15.29 3.94
N LEU A 257 -12.50 -15.76 3.66
CA LEU A 257 -11.42 -16.01 4.59
C LEU A 257 -10.21 -15.30 4.01
N TYR A 258 -9.55 -14.45 4.80
CA TYR A 258 -8.30 -13.80 4.37
C TYR A 258 -7.27 -13.85 5.48
N ILE A 259 -6.01 -14.02 5.10
CA ILE A 259 -4.85 -13.79 5.96
C ILE A 259 -4.79 -12.28 6.25
N ILE A 260 -4.66 -11.93 7.53
CA ILE A 260 -4.72 -10.55 8.03
C ILE A 260 -3.45 -10.10 8.75
N THR A 261 -2.37 -10.87 8.65
CA THR A 261 -1.06 -10.42 9.15
C THR A 261 -0.64 -9.20 8.35
N LEU A 262 -0.77 -8.03 8.98
CA LEU A 262 -0.46 -6.74 8.37
C LEU A 262 1.05 -6.65 8.13
N ASP A 263 1.43 -5.97 7.06
CA ASP A 263 2.80 -5.78 6.55
C ASP A 263 3.42 -6.96 5.77
N GLU A 264 2.71 -8.08 5.59
CA GLU A 264 3.19 -9.27 4.82
C GLU A 264 4.54 -9.85 5.29
N GLU A 265 5.05 -9.34 6.40
CA GLU A 265 6.26 -9.80 7.06
C GLU A 265 5.86 -10.34 8.43
N VAL A 266 6.45 -11.49 8.76
CA VAL A 266 6.55 -11.92 10.16
C VAL A 266 7.87 -11.41 10.71
N SER A 267 7.98 -11.31 12.03
CA SER A 267 9.16 -10.76 12.69
C SER A 267 10.45 -11.49 12.30
N ASP A 268 11.56 -10.76 12.34
CA ASP A 268 12.87 -11.33 12.09
C ASP A 268 13.33 -12.28 13.21
N GLY A 269 14.02 -13.33 12.80
CA GLY A 269 14.63 -14.30 13.69
C GLY A 269 16.07 -13.97 14.10
N ARG A 270 16.55 -14.70 15.10
CA ARG A 270 17.97 -14.73 15.48
C ARG A 270 18.43 -16.17 15.61
N GLN A 271 19.63 -16.44 15.08
CA GLN A 271 20.26 -17.76 15.17
C GLN A 271 20.32 -18.26 16.62
N TYR A 272 20.05 -19.54 16.84
CA TYR A 272 20.01 -20.24 18.13
C TYR A 272 18.92 -19.80 19.12
N LEU A 273 18.33 -18.62 18.96
CA LEU A 273 17.28 -18.14 19.84
C LEU A 273 15.91 -18.69 19.45
N ALA A 274 15.04 -18.81 20.45
CA ALA A 274 13.66 -19.20 20.23
C ALA A 274 12.94 -18.11 19.43
N TYR A 275 12.21 -18.54 18.41
CA TYR A 275 11.33 -17.75 17.59
C TYR A 275 9.88 -18.09 17.88
N HIS A 276 9.03 -17.08 17.86
CA HIS A 276 7.59 -17.24 18.05
C HIS A 276 6.87 -16.08 17.38
N ASP A 277 6.10 -16.36 16.34
CA ASP A 277 5.21 -15.41 15.69
C ASP A 277 3.91 -16.09 15.27
N THR A 278 2.88 -15.33 14.93
CA THR A 278 1.56 -15.85 14.59
C THR A 278 1.03 -15.21 13.32
N ILE A 279 0.75 -16.04 12.32
CA ILE A 279 -0.02 -15.63 11.16
C ILE A 279 -1.50 -15.74 11.50
N GLN A 280 -2.23 -14.66 11.24
CA GLN A 280 -3.64 -14.57 11.57
C GLN A 280 -4.49 -14.57 10.31
N ALA A 281 -5.69 -15.14 10.39
CA ALA A 281 -6.71 -15.02 9.35
C ALA A 281 -8.05 -14.65 9.98
N ARG A 282 -8.95 -14.06 9.19
CA ARG A 282 -10.32 -13.70 9.59
C ARG A 282 -11.34 -14.10 8.55
N GLY A 283 -12.53 -14.43 9.04
CA GLY A 283 -13.60 -15.02 8.24
C GLY A 283 -13.51 -16.55 8.22
N GLY A 284 -14.00 -17.17 7.14
CA GLY A 284 -14.20 -18.61 7.06
C GLY A 284 -15.42 -19.09 7.86
N SER A 285 -15.85 -20.33 7.61
CA SER A 285 -17.01 -20.94 8.28
C SER A 285 -16.66 -22.16 9.13
N GLY A 286 -15.41 -22.62 9.10
CA GLY A 286 -14.94 -23.81 9.81
C GLY A 286 -13.66 -23.56 10.61
N SER A 287 -12.99 -24.66 10.99
CA SER A 287 -11.69 -24.60 11.65
C SER A 287 -10.59 -24.43 10.64
N ASN A 288 -9.80 -23.37 10.80
CA ASN A 288 -8.66 -23.08 9.94
C ASN A 288 -7.59 -24.16 10.08
N THR A 289 -7.07 -24.65 8.95
CA THR A 289 -5.82 -25.41 8.88
C THR A 289 -4.77 -24.62 8.14
N TRP A 290 -3.55 -24.67 8.67
CA TRP A 290 -2.41 -23.93 8.16
C TRP A 290 -1.37 -24.88 7.57
N SER A 291 -0.78 -24.50 6.44
CA SER A 291 0.27 -25.29 5.81
C SER A 291 1.24 -24.42 5.00
N ILE A 292 2.47 -24.90 4.83
CA ILE A 292 3.44 -24.31 3.91
C ILE A 292 3.27 -24.98 2.54
N ILE A 293 2.95 -24.19 1.51
CA ILE A 293 2.69 -24.68 0.15
C ILE A 293 3.78 -24.27 -0.86
N GLY A 294 4.66 -23.33 -0.48
CA GLY A 294 5.77 -22.85 -1.29
C GLY A 294 6.96 -22.43 -0.41
N GLY A 295 8.17 -22.49 -0.95
CA GLY A 295 9.39 -22.14 -0.21
C GLY A 295 9.67 -23.03 1.01
N THR A 296 10.49 -22.54 1.94
CA THR A 296 10.85 -23.27 3.18
C THR A 296 11.08 -22.31 4.34
N LEU A 297 10.59 -22.68 5.52
CA LEU A 297 11.00 -22.05 6.78
C LEU A 297 12.48 -22.36 7.09
N PRO A 298 13.15 -21.55 7.93
CA PRO A 298 14.45 -21.89 8.50
C PRO A 298 14.45 -23.28 9.14
N THR A 299 15.55 -24.03 9.05
CA THR A 299 15.60 -25.38 9.64
C THR A 299 15.34 -25.31 11.15
N GLY A 300 14.39 -26.09 11.64
CA GLY A 300 14.00 -26.11 13.05
C GLY A 300 12.81 -25.21 13.40
N TYR A 301 12.35 -24.36 12.47
CA TYR A 301 11.06 -23.68 12.58
C TYR A 301 9.95 -24.55 11.99
N SER A 302 8.75 -24.46 12.56
CA SER A 302 7.53 -25.06 12.00
C SER A 302 6.32 -24.17 12.25
N ILE A 303 5.31 -24.29 11.39
CA ILE A 303 3.98 -23.71 11.61
C ILE A 303 3.05 -24.76 12.23
N ASP A 304 2.29 -24.36 13.25
CA ASP A 304 1.31 -25.23 13.90
C ASP A 304 -0.12 -25.06 13.35
N GLY A 305 -1.07 -25.83 13.90
CA GLY A 305 -2.47 -25.79 13.49
C GLY A 305 -3.23 -24.49 13.81
N ASN A 306 -2.61 -23.54 14.52
CA ASN A 306 -3.18 -22.23 14.83
C ASN A 306 -2.47 -21.09 14.07
N GLY A 307 -1.56 -21.42 13.15
CA GLY A 307 -0.79 -20.42 12.40
C GLY A 307 0.42 -19.87 13.17
N ILE A 308 0.81 -20.50 14.29
CA ILE A 308 1.98 -20.09 15.07
C ILE A 308 3.24 -20.67 14.42
N ILE A 309 4.17 -19.79 14.03
CA ILE A 309 5.51 -20.17 13.59
C ILE A 309 6.42 -20.11 14.80
N SER A 310 7.04 -21.24 15.14
CA SER A 310 7.95 -21.31 16.28
C SER A 310 9.06 -22.31 16.09
N GLY A 311 10.11 -22.17 16.88
CA GLY A 311 11.26 -23.07 16.91
C GLY A 311 12.56 -22.35 17.24
N SER A 312 13.69 -23.01 17.01
CA SER A 312 15.02 -22.39 16.99
C SER A 312 15.75 -22.90 15.74
N THR A 313 16.65 -22.09 15.19
CA THR A 313 17.36 -22.44 13.96
C THR A 313 18.84 -22.16 14.10
N THR A 314 19.67 -23.00 13.47
CA THR A 314 21.10 -22.76 13.31
C THR A 314 21.43 -22.02 12.03
N ASP A 315 20.46 -21.85 11.13
CA ASP A 315 20.66 -21.19 9.85
C ASP A 315 20.66 -19.67 10.00
N THR A 316 21.19 -18.97 9.00
CA THR A 316 21.14 -17.51 8.88
C THR A 316 20.82 -17.12 7.45
N GLY A 317 20.26 -15.93 7.25
CA GLY A 317 19.87 -15.44 5.92
C GLY A 317 18.37 -15.20 5.79
N LEU A 318 17.95 -14.91 4.56
CA LEU A 318 16.57 -14.60 4.21
C LEU A 318 15.85 -15.88 3.75
N PHE A 319 14.68 -16.14 4.30
CA PHE A 319 13.84 -17.29 3.98
C PHE A 319 12.47 -16.80 3.51
N THR A 320 12.07 -17.23 2.31
CA THR A 320 10.76 -16.93 1.72
C THR A 320 9.92 -18.21 1.70
N PHE A 321 8.65 -18.10 2.12
CA PHE A 321 7.71 -19.21 2.14
C PHE A 321 6.28 -18.74 1.90
N THR A 322 5.47 -19.61 1.32
CA THR A 322 4.05 -19.34 1.05
C THR A 322 3.20 -20.16 2.01
N VAL A 323 2.33 -19.47 2.75
CA VAL A 323 1.38 -20.08 3.70
C VAL A 323 0.02 -20.16 3.05
N LEU A 324 -0.66 -21.30 3.24
CA LEU A 324 -2.07 -21.51 2.91
C LEU A 324 -2.86 -21.64 4.21
N VAL A 325 -3.98 -20.93 4.29
CA VAL A 325 -5.05 -21.16 5.28
C VAL A 325 -6.29 -21.66 4.55
N ASP A 326 -6.90 -22.74 5.07
CA ASP A 326 -8.14 -23.34 4.53
C ASP A 326 -9.15 -23.51 5.69
N ASP A 327 -10.41 -23.12 5.50
CA ASP A 327 -11.45 -23.22 6.53
C ASP A 327 -12.03 -24.64 6.71
N ASN A 328 -11.63 -25.59 5.87
CA ASN A 328 -12.07 -26.99 5.79
C ASN A 328 -13.59 -27.19 5.79
N PHE A 329 -14.36 -26.19 5.37
CA PHE A 329 -15.81 -26.25 5.45
C PHE A 329 -16.49 -25.67 4.21
N THR A 330 -16.16 -24.43 3.84
CA THR A 330 -16.77 -23.73 2.69
C THR A 330 -15.84 -23.63 1.48
N SER A 331 -14.70 -24.33 1.49
CA SER A 331 -13.64 -24.21 0.48
C SER A 331 -13.05 -22.80 0.38
N TYR A 332 -13.28 -21.97 1.39
CA TYR A 332 -12.61 -20.69 1.51
C TYR A 332 -11.19 -20.96 1.95
N ALA A 333 -10.25 -20.51 1.13
CA ALA A 333 -8.85 -20.60 1.39
C ALA A 333 -8.18 -19.31 0.92
N ASP A 334 -7.10 -18.95 1.59
CA ASP A 334 -6.27 -17.82 1.22
C ASP A 334 -4.79 -18.18 1.35
N GLN A 335 -3.96 -17.55 0.54
CA GLN A 335 -2.52 -17.77 0.56
C GLN A 335 -1.76 -16.46 0.47
N ALA A 336 -0.67 -16.37 1.22
CA ALA A 336 0.23 -15.23 1.20
C ALA A 336 1.67 -15.70 1.29
N GLU A 337 2.57 -14.98 0.63
CA GLU A 337 4.00 -15.15 0.77
C GLU A 337 4.51 -14.30 1.94
N PHE A 338 5.44 -14.86 2.70
CA PHE A 338 6.08 -14.22 3.82
C PHE A 338 7.60 -14.39 3.73
N THR A 339 8.31 -13.44 4.34
CA THR A 339 9.75 -13.52 4.54
C THR A 339 10.13 -13.47 6.01
N ILE A 340 11.16 -14.24 6.39
CA ILE A 340 11.85 -14.12 7.69
C ILE A 340 13.33 -13.92 7.41
N TYR A 341 13.91 -12.84 7.92
CA TYR A 341 15.37 -12.73 7.97
C TYR A 341 15.87 -13.25 9.33
N VAL A 342 16.76 -14.25 9.29
CA VAL A 342 17.43 -14.77 10.47
C VAL A 342 18.83 -14.17 10.56
N SER A 343 19.00 -13.25 11.50
CA SER A 343 20.29 -12.62 11.75
C SER A 343 21.25 -13.53 12.53
N PRO A 344 22.56 -13.48 12.25
CA PRO A 344 23.56 -14.25 13.00
C PRO A 344 23.64 -13.78 14.46
N THR A 345 23.78 -14.72 15.39
CA THR A 345 24.00 -14.42 16.81
C THR A 345 25.50 -14.43 17.10
N THR A 346 25.97 -13.47 17.89
CA THR A 346 27.37 -13.47 18.36
C THR A 346 27.50 -14.47 19.50
N VAL A 347 28.30 -15.51 19.31
CA VAL A 347 28.58 -16.53 20.33
C VAL A 347 29.91 -16.20 21.00
N LEU A 348 29.90 -16.00 22.32
CA LEU A 348 31.12 -15.82 23.11
C LEU A 348 31.57 -17.17 23.68
N PRO A 349 32.85 -17.52 23.62
CA PRO A 349 33.38 -18.66 24.37
C PRO A 349 33.05 -18.54 25.87
N GLY A 350 32.48 -19.58 26.46
CA GLY A 350 32.05 -19.61 27.87
C GLY A 350 30.68 -18.97 28.16
N ASP A 351 30.03 -18.37 27.16
CA ASP A 351 28.62 -17.93 27.24
C ASP A 351 27.74 -19.11 26.83
N VAL A 352 27.38 -19.93 27.81
CA VAL A 352 26.73 -21.23 27.59
C VAL A 352 25.20 -21.12 27.60
N ASP A 353 24.67 -20.03 28.16
CA ASP A 353 23.25 -19.69 28.13
C ASP A 353 22.89 -18.69 27.00
N LEU A 354 23.90 -18.16 26.29
CA LEU A 354 23.79 -17.22 25.18
C LEU A 354 23.15 -15.88 25.59
N ALA A 355 23.36 -15.44 26.84
CA ALA A 355 22.88 -14.16 27.36
C ALA A 355 23.72 -12.95 26.89
N GLY A 356 24.79 -13.19 26.12
CA GLY A 356 25.66 -12.14 25.56
C GLY A 356 26.78 -11.72 26.51
N SER A 357 27.04 -12.47 27.58
CA SER A 357 28.12 -12.17 28.52
C SER A 357 28.54 -13.39 29.34
N VAL A 358 29.84 -13.63 29.45
CA VAL A 358 30.40 -14.70 30.30
C VAL A 358 30.41 -14.27 31.77
N ASN A 359 29.61 -14.91 32.61
CA ASN A 359 29.45 -14.57 34.02
C ASN A 359 29.11 -15.79 34.91
N VAL A 360 28.70 -15.55 36.16
CA VAL A 360 28.42 -16.61 37.15
C VAL A 360 27.21 -17.47 36.78
N ALA A 361 26.27 -16.92 36.00
CA ALA A 361 25.14 -17.67 35.46
C ALA A 361 25.61 -18.83 34.59
N ASP A 362 26.61 -18.61 33.73
CA ASP A 362 27.20 -19.65 32.88
C ASP A 362 27.86 -20.79 33.68
N VAL A 363 28.55 -20.44 34.78
CA VAL A 363 29.10 -21.43 35.72
C VAL A 363 27.97 -22.29 36.29
N THR A 364 26.88 -21.64 36.70
CA THR A 364 25.71 -22.32 37.27
C THR A 364 25.03 -23.21 36.22
N TYR A 365 24.96 -22.75 34.98
CA TYR A 365 24.42 -23.48 33.85
C TYR A 365 25.25 -24.72 33.53
N LEU A 366 26.58 -24.60 33.40
CA LEU A 366 27.48 -25.75 33.20
C LEU A 366 27.41 -26.74 34.36
N VAL A 367 27.29 -26.28 35.61
CA VAL A 367 27.07 -27.18 36.75
C VAL A 367 25.75 -27.94 36.60
N ALA A 368 24.67 -27.27 36.21
CA ALA A 368 23.39 -27.91 35.98
C ALA A 368 23.47 -28.96 34.88
N TYR A 369 24.09 -28.63 33.74
CA TYR A 369 24.31 -29.54 32.62
C TYR A 369 25.11 -30.79 33.02
N LEU A 370 26.27 -30.59 33.67
CA LEU A 370 27.21 -31.66 33.97
C LEU A 370 26.77 -32.59 35.10
N PHE A 371 25.98 -32.08 36.06
CA PHE A 371 25.72 -32.80 37.32
C PHE A 371 24.25 -33.00 37.66
N PHE A 372 23.32 -32.30 36.99
CA PHE A 372 21.92 -32.25 37.39
C PHE A 372 20.94 -32.42 36.22
N ASP A 373 21.36 -33.12 35.16
CA ASP A 373 20.56 -33.34 33.94
C ASP A 373 20.00 -32.03 33.34
N GLY A 374 20.76 -30.94 33.49
CA GLY A 374 20.45 -29.65 32.87
C GLY A 374 20.55 -29.72 31.34
N ALA A 375 19.99 -28.71 30.67
CA ALA A 375 20.11 -28.60 29.21
C ALA A 375 21.59 -28.43 28.79
N PRO A 376 22.00 -28.96 27.63
CA PRO A 376 23.31 -28.65 27.06
C PRO A 376 23.44 -27.15 26.74
N PRO A 377 24.66 -26.62 26.64
CA PRO A 377 24.90 -25.26 26.17
C PRO A 377 24.14 -24.96 24.87
N VAL A 378 23.60 -23.75 24.76
CA VAL A 378 22.80 -23.33 23.59
C VAL A 378 23.61 -23.47 22.29
N VAL A 379 24.91 -23.20 22.37
CA VAL A 379 25.88 -23.55 21.34
C VAL A 379 26.93 -24.46 21.98
N LEU A 380 26.97 -25.74 21.58
CA LEU A 380 27.77 -26.76 22.25
C LEU A 380 29.25 -26.38 22.43
N ASN A 381 29.88 -25.84 21.38
CA ASN A 381 31.29 -25.43 21.43
C ASN A 381 31.57 -24.21 22.34
N SER A 382 30.56 -23.48 22.81
CA SER A 382 30.76 -22.42 23.79
C SER A 382 30.98 -22.97 25.21
N GLY A 383 30.57 -24.22 25.46
CA GLY A 383 30.75 -24.91 26.74
C GLY A 383 32.10 -25.59 26.93
N ASP A 384 32.81 -25.91 25.85
CA ASP A 384 34.21 -26.36 25.88
C ASP A 384 35.10 -25.11 25.87
N VAL A 385 35.37 -24.58 27.07
CA VAL A 385 36.03 -23.29 27.25
C VAL A 385 37.55 -23.40 27.29
N ASN A 386 38.07 -24.62 27.40
CA ASN A 386 39.50 -24.92 27.45
C ASN A 386 40.04 -25.49 26.12
N GLY A 387 39.16 -25.76 25.14
CA GLY A 387 39.52 -26.25 23.81
C GLY A 387 39.93 -27.72 23.80
N SER A 388 39.44 -28.52 24.74
CA SER A 388 39.78 -29.94 24.89
C SER A 388 38.94 -30.87 24.01
N CYS A 389 37.91 -30.33 23.35
CA CYS A 389 36.91 -31.06 22.57
C CYS A 389 36.02 -32.00 23.40
N GLU A 390 35.88 -31.70 24.68
CA GLU A 390 34.92 -32.33 25.60
C GLU A 390 34.32 -31.22 26.48
N ILE A 391 33.05 -31.35 26.87
CA ILE A 391 32.44 -30.48 27.90
C ILE A 391 32.41 -31.29 29.19
N ASN A 392 33.29 -30.97 30.14
CA ASN A 392 33.44 -31.72 31.38
C ASN A 392 33.80 -30.81 32.58
N VAL A 393 34.19 -31.40 33.71
CA VAL A 393 34.49 -30.64 34.95
C VAL A 393 35.72 -29.72 34.82
N GLU A 394 36.60 -29.97 33.85
CA GLU A 394 37.74 -29.11 33.57
C GLU A 394 37.29 -27.77 33.00
N ASP A 395 36.24 -27.74 32.16
CA ASP A 395 35.62 -26.51 31.64
C ASP A 395 35.01 -25.66 32.75
N LEU A 396 34.33 -26.31 33.69
CA LEU A 396 33.80 -25.64 34.88
C LEU A 396 34.93 -25.01 35.71
N THR A 397 36.03 -25.74 35.90
CA THR A 397 37.19 -25.26 36.65
C THR A 397 37.85 -24.07 35.94
N TYR A 398 37.94 -24.14 34.61
CA TYR A 398 38.48 -23.09 33.77
C TYR A 398 37.63 -21.81 33.83
N MET A 399 36.30 -21.94 33.72
CA MET A 399 35.34 -20.84 33.88
C MET A 399 35.47 -20.13 35.23
N ILE A 400 35.57 -20.88 36.33
CA ILE A 400 35.76 -20.31 37.67
C ILE A 400 37.10 -19.58 37.78
N ALA A 401 38.17 -20.15 37.21
CA ALA A 401 39.48 -19.51 37.22
C ALA A 401 39.48 -18.19 36.43
N TYR A 402 38.84 -18.16 35.26
CA TYR A 402 38.68 -16.94 34.47
C TYR A 402 37.91 -15.85 35.23
N LEU A 403 36.71 -16.18 35.75
CA LEU A 403 35.82 -15.20 36.38
C LEU A 403 36.32 -14.67 37.72
N PHE A 404 37.02 -15.50 38.51
CA PHE A 404 37.33 -15.18 39.92
C PHE A 404 38.82 -15.19 40.28
N GLN A 405 39.68 -15.77 39.44
CA GLN A 405 41.10 -15.99 39.79
C GLN A 405 42.07 -15.32 38.81
N GLY A 406 41.57 -14.55 37.83
CA GLY A 406 42.40 -13.90 36.81
C GLY A 406 42.99 -14.88 35.80
N GLY A 407 42.30 -16.01 35.58
CA GLY A 407 42.65 -16.98 34.55
C GLY A 407 42.54 -16.42 33.13
N PRO A 408 43.08 -17.14 32.13
CA PRO A 408 42.96 -16.76 30.72
C PRO A 408 41.49 -16.71 30.24
N PRO A 409 41.17 -15.90 29.23
CA PRO A 409 39.84 -15.89 28.61
C PRO A 409 39.44 -17.29 28.06
N PRO A 410 38.15 -17.63 28.07
CA PRO A 410 37.63 -18.82 27.40
C PRO A 410 37.94 -18.82 25.89
N VAL A 411 38.19 -20.01 25.35
CA VAL A 411 38.34 -20.25 23.91
C VAL A 411 37.21 -21.15 23.43
N MET A 412 36.83 -21.05 22.16
CA MET A 412 35.78 -21.90 21.61
C MET A 412 36.31 -23.30 21.35
N GLY A 413 35.56 -24.30 21.76
CA GLY A 413 35.91 -25.70 21.62
C GLY A 413 35.67 -26.30 20.24
N CYS A 414 35.92 -27.61 20.12
CA CYS A 414 35.65 -28.37 18.88
C CYS A 414 34.51 -29.39 19.01
N VAL A 415 33.68 -29.26 20.05
CA VAL A 415 32.47 -30.06 20.26
C VAL A 415 31.39 -29.61 19.26
N GLU A 416 30.83 -30.55 18.48
CA GLU A 416 29.76 -30.31 17.49
C GLU A 416 28.39 -30.80 17.96
#